data_AF-A0A9W8PIP9-F1
#
_entry.id   AF-A0A9W8PIP9-F1
#
_cell.length_a   1.000
_cell.length_b   1.000
_cell.length_c   1.000
_cell.angle_alpha   90.00
_cell.angle_beta   90.00
_cell.angle_gamma   90.00
#
_symmetry.space_group_name_H-M   'P 1'
#
loop_
_entity.id
_entity.type
_entity.pdbx_description
1 polymer ?
#
loop_
_entity_poly.entity_id
_entity_poly.type
_entity_poly.pdbx_seq_one_letter_code
_entity_poly.pdbx_strand_id
1 'polypeptide(L)'
;MKFLPVVSTVLSILGGVQAAKSPFFILTGDSTVATGGGWGDALINGTKKPGSGINLAKNGATTVSFRDQGLWDKALDQIKAQKSKHEAIVTIQFGHNDQKTLTLEQYSDNLSTMIGEVKSAGGTAIIITSLTRRTFKDGSVVENLAKERDAAIAVANETGVQYLDLNTASTKYVNAIGQENADKYNEIEGDRTHLNFSGKIVFGRMVADMLVQKRRDLARYIKSNKKLTKLIEDGSYATGQE
;
A
#
# COMPACT_ATOMS: atom_id res chain seq x y z
N MET A 1 24.80 -59.41 -36.76
CA MET A 1 24.01 -58.27 -36.23
C MET A 1 24.73 -57.72 -35.01
N LYS A 2 25.27 -56.49 -35.06
CA LYS A 2 25.94 -55.84 -33.92
C LYS A 2 24.92 -54.99 -33.18
N PHE A 3 24.65 -55.32 -31.92
CA PHE A 3 23.83 -54.49 -31.04
C PHE A 3 24.72 -53.39 -30.44
N LEU A 4 24.39 -52.13 -30.71
CA LEU A 4 24.94 -50.98 -29.99
C LEU A 4 24.11 -50.76 -28.72
N PRO A 5 24.72 -50.54 -27.54
CA PRO A 5 23.96 -50.17 -26.36
C PRO A 5 23.60 -48.69 -26.43
N VAL A 6 22.32 -48.38 -26.36
CA VAL A 6 21.83 -47.01 -26.16
C VAL A 6 21.98 -46.69 -24.68
N VAL A 7 22.96 -45.85 -24.35
CA VAL A 7 23.09 -45.29 -22.99
C VAL A 7 22.09 -44.15 -22.87
N SER A 8 21.00 -44.38 -22.14
CA SER A 8 20.02 -43.34 -21.81
C SER A 8 20.53 -42.51 -20.64
N THR A 9 21.04 -41.32 -20.92
CA THR A 9 21.40 -40.35 -19.87
C THR A 9 20.11 -39.73 -19.32
N VAL A 10 19.73 -40.13 -18.09
CA VAL A 10 18.65 -39.47 -17.35
C VAL A 10 19.22 -38.18 -16.74
N LEU A 11 18.94 -37.05 -17.38
CA LEU A 11 19.26 -35.73 -16.83
C LEU A 11 18.28 -35.40 -15.71
N SER A 12 18.70 -35.61 -14.46
CA SER A 12 17.90 -35.24 -13.29
C SER A 12 17.92 -33.73 -13.10
N ILE A 13 16.89 -33.04 -13.60
CA ILE A 13 16.64 -31.64 -13.28
C ILE A 13 16.04 -31.60 -11.86
N LEU A 14 16.89 -31.60 -10.84
CA LEU A 14 16.51 -31.16 -9.51
C LEU A 14 16.44 -29.63 -9.50
N GLY A 15 15.42 -29.09 -10.17
CA GLY A 15 14.99 -27.71 -9.98
C GLY A 15 14.41 -27.60 -8.59
N GLY A 16 15.25 -27.31 -7.59
CA GLY A 16 14.80 -27.05 -6.24
C GLY A 16 13.73 -25.96 -6.27
N VAL A 17 12.52 -26.27 -5.79
CA VAL A 17 11.48 -25.28 -5.59
C VAL A 17 12.00 -24.31 -4.53
N GLN A 18 12.53 -23.17 -4.98
CA GLN A 18 12.93 -22.11 -4.07
C GLN A 18 11.69 -21.71 -3.27
N ALA A 19 11.71 -21.93 -1.95
CA ALA A 19 10.62 -21.53 -1.09
C ALA A 19 10.33 -20.03 -1.30
N ALA A 20 9.06 -19.68 -1.49
CA ALA A 20 8.64 -18.30 -1.70
C ALA A 20 9.15 -17.42 -0.55
N LYS A 21 9.88 -16.35 -0.88
CA LYS A 21 10.42 -15.41 0.10
C LYS A 21 9.28 -14.78 0.92
N SER A 22 9.55 -14.49 2.19
CA SER A 22 8.59 -13.75 3.01
C SER A 22 8.61 -12.25 2.65
N PRO A 23 7.51 -11.52 2.85
CA PRO A 23 7.44 -10.11 2.47
C PRO A 23 8.26 -9.24 3.42
N PHE A 24 8.94 -8.25 2.85
CA PHE A 24 9.43 -7.09 3.56
C PHE A 24 8.77 -5.85 2.99
N PHE A 25 7.84 -5.25 3.73
CA PHE A 25 7.11 -4.06 3.29
C PHE A 25 7.96 -2.81 3.45
N ILE A 26 8.01 -1.96 2.43
CA ILE A 26 8.66 -0.64 2.45
C ILE A 26 7.57 0.36 2.10
N LEU A 27 7.03 1.04 3.11
CA LEU A 27 5.91 1.95 2.89
C LEU A 27 6.42 3.35 2.55
N THR A 28 6.03 3.89 1.39
CA THR A 28 6.34 5.25 0.97
C THR A 28 5.04 6.03 0.75
N GLY A 29 5.05 7.31 1.13
CA GLY A 29 3.88 8.15 1.01
C GLY A 29 3.90 9.39 1.87
N ASP A 30 2.75 10.04 1.93
CA ASP A 30 2.50 11.26 2.71
C ASP A 30 2.08 10.98 4.17
N SER A 31 1.52 12.00 4.84
CA SER A 31 1.08 11.92 6.24
C SER A 31 0.01 10.87 6.50
N THR A 32 -0.75 10.46 5.49
CA THR A 32 -1.79 9.44 5.62
C THR A 32 -1.25 8.01 5.60
N VAL A 33 0.05 7.84 5.34
CA VAL A 33 0.81 6.59 5.54
C VAL A 33 1.78 6.70 6.71
N ALA A 34 2.36 7.89 6.92
CA ALA A 34 3.43 8.15 7.87
C ALA A 34 3.10 7.80 9.32
N THR A 35 4.16 7.50 10.10
CA THR A 35 4.08 7.36 11.55
C THR A 35 3.47 8.62 12.18
N GLY A 36 2.57 8.40 13.14
CA GLY A 36 1.90 9.48 13.87
C GLY A 36 0.60 9.97 13.25
N GLY A 37 0.34 9.78 11.95
CA GLY A 37 -0.88 10.31 11.29
C GLY A 37 -1.53 9.40 10.23
N GLY A 38 -0.92 8.26 9.92
CA GLY A 38 -1.31 7.41 8.81
C GLY A 38 -1.48 5.93 9.15
N TRP A 39 -2.04 5.18 8.20
CA TRP A 39 -2.37 3.76 8.37
C TRP A 39 -1.14 2.84 8.37
N GLY A 40 0.04 3.33 7.94
CA GLY A 40 1.19 2.49 7.62
C GLY A 40 1.67 1.61 8.78
N ASP A 41 1.79 2.19 9.97
CA ASP A 41 2.27 1.44 11.14
C ASP A 41 1.31 0.32 11.56
N ALA A 42 0.00 0.47 11.31
CA ALA A 42 -0.97 -0.59 11.57
C ALA A 42 -0.74 -1.80 10.65
N LEU A 43 -0.36 -1.59 9.38
CA LEU A 43 0.02 -2.69 8.47
C LEU A 43 1.32 -3.37 8.94
N ILE A 44 2.35 -2.59 9.29
CA ILE A 44 3.63 -3.13 9.74
C ILE A 44 3.45 -3.95 11.03
N ASN A 45 2.76 -3.40 12.03
CA ASN A 45 2.47 -4.07 13.30
C ASN A 45 1.56 -5.30 13.11
N GLY A 46 0.72 -5.29 12.07
CA GLY A 46 -0.10 -6.42 11.66
C GLY A 46 0.67 -7.52 10.90
N THR A 47 1.96 -7.34 10.59
CA THR A 47 2.75 -8.31 9.82
C THR A 47 3.38 -9.36 10.73
N LYS A 48 3.17 -10.64 10.40
CA LYS A 48 3.68 -11.83 11.10
C LYS A 48 5.05 -12.25 10.55
N LYS A 49 5.93 -12.67 11.46
CA LYS A 49 7.21 -13.30 11.11
C LYS A 49 7.01 -14.57 10.26
N PRO A 50 7.94 -14.89 9.34
CA PRO A 50 9.18 -14.16 9.04
C PRO A 50 9.02 -12.87 8.23
N GLY A 51 7.79 -12.46 7.88
CA GLY A 51 7.55 -11.14 7.26
C GLY A 51 7.84 -9.98 8.23
N SER A 52 8.14 -8.81 7.66
CA SER A 52 8.35 -7.56 8.40
C SER A 52 8.23 -6.36 7.47
N GLY A 53 8.59 -5.17 7.94
CA GLY A 53 8.72 -4.01 7.07
C GLY A 53 9.18 -2.76 7.81
N ILE A 54 9.21 -1.66 7.06
CA ILE A 54 9.58 -0.33 7.52
C ILE A 54 8.61 0.70 6.92
N ASN A 55 8.23 1.68 7.73
CA ASN A 55 7.45 2.82 7.28
C ASN A 55 8.40 4.00 7.03
N LEU A 56 8.57 4.39 5.77
CA LEU A 56 9.41 5.53 5.35
C LEU A 56 8.56 6.74 4.97
N ALA A 57 7.23 6.64 5.01
CA ALA A 57 6.34 7.73 4.66
C ALA A 57 6.54 8.94 5.58
N LYS A 58 6.30 10.13 5.03
CA LYS A 58 6.66 11.40 5.67
C LYS A 58 5.52 12.40 5.60
N ASN A 59 5.24 13.03 6.74
CA ASN A 59 4.25 14.09 6.83
C ASN A 59 4.54 15.23 5.85
N GLY A 60 3.53 15.64 5.08
CA GLY A 60 3.62 16.73 4.10
C GLY A 60 4.36 16.38 2.81
N ALA A 61 4.84 15.14 2.65
CA ALA A 61 5.59 14.78 1.45
C ALA A 61 4.71 14.80 0.18
N THR A 62 5.32 15.25 -0.89
CA THR A 62 4.94 15.05 -2.30
C THR A 62 5.89 14.03 -2.91
N THR A 63 5.58 13.52 -4.10
CA THR A 63 6.50 12.68 -4.88
C THR A 63 7.87 13.35 -5.09
N VAL A 64 7.91 14.68 -5.30
CA VAL A 64 9.14 15.47 -5.47
C VAL A 64 9.89 15.62 -4.15
N SER A 65 9.25 16.17 -3.12
CA SER A 65 9.93 16.46 -1.85
C SER A 65 10.39 15.19 -1.12
N PHE A 66 9.73 14.04 -1.35
CA PHE A 66 10.17 12.75 -0.83
C PHE A 66 11.52 12.31 -1.43
N ARG A 67 11.76 12.63 -2.71
CA ARG A 67 13.06 12.42 -3.36
C ARG A 67 14.08 13.44 -2.87
N ASP A 68 13.74 14.72 -2.85
CA ASP A 68 14.68 15.80 -2.46
C ASP A 68 15.20 15.61 -1.02
N GLN A 69 14.40 15.00 -0.14
CA GLN A 69 14.79 14.67 1.23
C GLN A 69 15.59 13.36 1.36
N GLY A 70 15.92 12.69 0.26
CA GLY A 70 16.64 11.42 0.24
C GLY A 70 15.86 10.23 0.80
N LEU A 71 14.53 10.35 0.96
CA LEU A 71 13.70 9.25 1.48
C LEU A 71 13.45 8.19 0.42
N TRP A 72 13.39 8.60 -0.84
CA TRP A 72 13.30 7.66 -1.96
C TRP A 72 14.56 6.80 -2.11
N ASP A 73 15.75 7.40 -2.03
CA ASP A 73 17.01 6.66 -2.07
C ASP A 73 17.10 5.63 -0.93
N LYS A 74 16.68 6.02 0.28
CA LYS A 74 16.55 5.09 1.41
C LYS A 74 15.61 3.92 1.10
N ALA A 75 14.49 4.15 0.42
CA ALA A 75 13.59 3.07 0.02
C ALA A 75 14.27 2.10 -0.97
N LEU A 76 14.98 2.63 -1.98
CA LEU A 76 15.74 1.81 -2.94
C LEU A 76 16.86 1.01 -2.26
N ASP A 77 17.53 1.59 -1.27
CA ASP A 77 18.55 0.88 -0.49
C ASP A 77 17.96 -0.23 0.39
N GLN A 78 16.76 -0.03 0.94
CA GLN A 78 16.03 -1.12 1.62
C GLN A 78 15.68 -2.26 0.66
N ILE A 79 15.29 -1.99 -0.59
CA ILE A 79 15.06 -3.06 -1.58
C ILE A 79 16.35 -3.88 -1.75
N LYS A 80 17.49 -3.23 -1.96
CA LYS A 80 18.78 -3.91 -2.13
C LYS A 80 19.16 -4.74 -0.90
N ALA A 81 18.95 -4.20 0.30
CA ALA A 81 19.25 -4.88 1.56
C ALA A 81 18.39 -6.12 1.81
N GLN A 82 17.14 -6.11 1.35
CA GLN A 82 16.16 -7.15 1.68
C GLN A 82 15.99 -8.20 0.59
N LYS A 83 16.19 -7.86 -0.70
CA LYS A 83 15.82 -8.72 -1.83
C LYS A 83 16.47 -10.11 -1.85
N SER A 84 17.59 -10.33 -1.15
CA SER A 84 18.21 -11.67 -1.04
C SER A 84 17.45 -12.58 -0.07
N LYS A 85 16.86 -12.03 0.99
CA LYS A 85 16.18 -12.77 2.08
C LYS A 85 14.65 -12.71 1.97
N HIS A 86 14.13 -11.61 1.47
CA HIS A 86 12.71 -11.27 1.43
C HIS A 86 12.26 -10.85 0.03
N GLU A 87 10.95 -10.90 -0.24
CA GLU A 87 10.36 -10.12 -1.32
C GLU A 87 10.19 -8.69 -0.81
N ALA A 88 10.95 -7.75 -1.35
CA ALA A 88 10.81 -6.33 -1.00
C ALA A 88 9.57 -5.75 -1.72
N ILE A 89 8.49 -5.51 -0.98
CA ILE A 89 7.24 -4.95 -1.50
C ILE A 89 7.20 -3.47 -1.13
N VAL A 90 7.22 -2.60 -2.14
CA VAL A 90 7.17 -1.15 -1.97
C VAL A 90 5.76 -0.67 -2.24
N THR A 91 5.09 -0.13 -1.22
CA THR A 91 3.80 0.54 -1.42
C THR A 91 4.03 2.00 -1.69
N ILE A 92 3.45 2.53 -2.78
CA ILE A 92 3.60 3.93 -3.19
C ILE A 92 2.22 4.60 -3.07
N GLN A 93 2.06 5.51 -2.11
CA GLN A 93 0.82 6.29 -1.91
C GLN A 93 1.12 7.78 -1.74
N PHE A 94 0.86 8.55 -2.80
CA PHE A 94 0.96 10.02 -2.81
C PHE A 94 -0.31 10.62 -3.43
N GLY A 95 -0.49 11.94 -3.30
CA GLY A 95 -1.65 12.64 -3.85
C GLY A 95 -2.13 13.83 -3.02
N HIS A 96 -2.23 13.71 -1.69
CA HIS A 96 -2.79 14.78 -0.85
C HIS A 96 -2.04 16.11 -0.92
N ASN A 97 -0.72 16.05 -1.12
CA ASN A 97 0.14 17.22 -1.23
C ASN A 97 0.49 17.51 -2.69
N ASP A 98 0.66 16.48 -3.51
CA ASP A 98 0.91 16.61 -4.95
C ASP A 98 -0.20 17.39 -5.65
N GLN A 99 -1.49 17.16 -5.31
CA GLN A 99 -2.64 17.89 -5.87
C GLN A 99 -2.57 19.42 -5.66
N LYS A 100 -1.75 19.88 -4.71
CA LYS A 100 -1.63 21.31 -4.35
C LYS A 100 -0.49 22.00 -5.10
N THR A 101 0.49 21.24 -5.57
CA THR A 101 1.77 21.79 -6.06
C THR A 101 2.18 21.29 -7.44
N LEU A 102 1.62 20.18 -7.92
CA LEU A 102 1.99 19.54 -9.17
C LEU A 102 0.81 19.49 -10.15
N THR A 103 1.12 19.45 -11.45
CA THR A 103 0.14 19.03 -12.46
C THR A 103 -0.08 17.52 -12.39
N LEU A 104 -1.20 17.02 -12.93
CA LEU A 104 -1.46 15.57 -13.03
C LEU A 104 -0.42 14.85 -13.88
N GLU A 105 0.11 15.51 -14.91
CA GLU A 105 1.19 14.98 -15.75
C GLU A 105 2.46 14.77 -14.93
N GLN A 106 2.92 15.80 -14.20
CA GLN A 106 4.09 15.69 -13.31
C GLN A 106 3.91 14.61 -12.24
N TYR A 107 2.72 14.55 -11.62
CA TYR A 107 2.38 13.51 -10.66
C TYR A 107 2.47 12.10 -11.28
N SER A 108 1.90 11.91 -12.46
CA SER A 108 1.89 10.61 -13.17
C SER A 108 3.29 10.18 -13.59
N ASP A 109 4.09 11.09 -14.15
CA ASP A 109 5.47 10.85 -14.55
C ASP A 109 6.35 10.47 -13.35
N ASN A 110 6.16 11.16 -12.22
CA ASN A 110 6.88 10.85 -10.99
C ASN A 110 6.53 9.45 -10.47
N LEU A 111 5.25 9.08 -10.46
CA LEU A 111 4.82 7.73 -10.07
C LEU A 111 5.39 6.65 -11.00
N SER A 112 5.32 6.88 -12.31
CA SER A 112 5.85 5.95 -13.32
C SER A 112 7.36 5.74 -13.13
N THR A 113 8.10 6.83 -12.89
CA THR A 113 9.54 6.79 -12.59
C THR A 113 9.83 6.00 -11.31
N MET A 114 9.11 6.29 -10.22
CA MET A 114 9.25 5.55 -8.95
C MET A 114 9.01 4.04 -9.14
N ILE A 115 7.98 3.66 -9.90
CA ILE A 115 7.69 2.26 -10.21
C ILE A 115 8.85 1.61 -10.99
N GLY A 116 9.36 2.29 -12.02
CA GLY A 116 10.49 1.81 -12.83
C GLY A 116 11.75 1.56 -12.00
N GLU A 117 12.05 2.44 -11.06
CA GLU A 117 13.22 2.30 -10.18
C GLU A 117 13.04 1.18 -9.15
N VAL A 118 11.84 1.00 -8.59
CA VAL A 118 11.56 -0.15 -7.70
C VAL A 118 11.80 -1.46 -8.43
N LYS A 119 11.27 -1.59 -9.66
CA LYS A 119 11.48 -2.77 -10.49
C LYS A 119 12.96 -2.99 -10.80
N SER A 120 13.66 -1.93 -11.18
CA SER A 120 15.10 -1.97 -11.50
C SER A 120 15.95 -2.36 -10.29
N ALA A 121 15.55 -1.97 -9.07
CA ALA A 121 16.21 -2.37 -7.83
C ALA A 121 15.94 -3.84 -7.45
N GLY A 122 14.95 -4.49 -8.08
CA GLY A 122 14.50 -5.86 -7.81
C GLY A 122 13.40 -5.97 -6.76
N GLY A 123 12.62 -4.90 -6.55
CA GLY A 123 11.45 -4.88 -5.68
C GLY A 123 10.13 -5.03 -6.43
N THR A 124 9.06 -5.30 -5.69
CA THR A 124 7.68 -5.35 -6.18
C THR A 124 6.98 -4.04 -5.83
N ALA A 125 6.66 -3.20 -6.82
CA ALA A 125 5.88 -1.98 -6.59
C ALA A 125 4.38 -2.31 -6.52
N ILE A 126 3.68 -1.67 -5.59
CA ILE A 126 2.21 -1.66 -5.50
C ILE A 126 1.76 -0.22 -5.31
N ILE A 127 0.88 0.27 -6.18
CA ILE A 127 0.24 1.58 -6.00
C ILE A 127 -0.89 1.44 -4.98
N ILE A 128 -0.97 2.36 -4.03
CA ILE A 128 -2.16 2.52 -3.18
C ILE A 128 -2.63 3.94 -3.38
N THR A 129 -3.85 4.13 -3.86
CA THR A 129 -4.42 5.47 -4.04
C THR A 129 -4.60 6.13 -2.68
N SER A 130 -4.34 7.43 -2.56
CA SER A 130 -4.54 8.17 -1.31
C SER A 130 -5.96 7.98 -0.74
N LEU A 131 -6.06 7.70 0.57
CA LEU A 131 -7.37 7.56 1.24
C LEU A 131 -8.22 8.83 1.11
N THR A 132 -9.53 8.68 1.25
CA THR A 132 -10.45 9.80 1.16
C THR A 132 -10.30 10.76 2.33
N ARG A 133 -10.50 12.05 2.08
CA ARG A 133 -10.74 12.99 3.18
C ARG A 133 -12.15 12.79 3.72
N ARG A 134 -12.33 13.05 5.01
CA ARG A 134 -13.61 12.85 5.69
C ARG A 134 -14.47 14.12 5.68
N THR A 135 -14.35 14.93 4.62
CA THR A 135 -15.15 16.15 4.43
C THR A 135 -16.42 15.82 3.68
N PHE A 136 -17.56 16.22 4.26
CA PHE A 136 -18.87 16.00 3.68
C PHE A 136 -19.45 17.30 3.12
N LYS A 137 -20.23 17.16 2.06
CA LYS A 137 -21.11 18.19 1.50
C LYS A 137 -22.38 17.50 1.02
N ASP A 138 -23.54 18.08 1.35
CA ASP A 138 -24.85 17.59 0.91
C ASP A 138 -25.08 16.10 1.21
N GLY A 139 -24.63 15.65 2.39
CA GLY A 139 -24.82 14.27 2.88
C GLY A 139 -23.81 13.24 2.34
N SER A 140 -22.82 13.65 1.55
CA SER A 140 -21.82 12.74 0.96
C SER A 140 -20.40 13.28 1.06
N VAL A 141 -19.41 12.39 1.02
CA VAL A 141 -17.99 12.74 0.99
C VAL A 141 -17.67 13.54 -0.28
N VAL A 142 -16.90 14.61 -0.12
CA VAL A 142 -16.33 15.37 -1.24
C VAL A 142 -15.10 14.63 -1.77
N GLU A 143 -15.20 14.07 -2.98
CA GLU A 143 -14.12 13.33 -3.64
C GLU A 143 -13.01 14.24 -4.21
N ASN A 144 -12.31 14.95 -3.34
CA ASN A 144 -11.30 15.96 -3.72
C ASN A 144 -9.95 15.41 -4.20
N LEU A 145 -9.86 14.09 -4.36
CA LEU A 145 -8.70 13.35 -4.85
C LEU A 145 -9.04 12.42 -6.03
N ALA A 146 -10.24 12.53 -6.61
CA ALA A 146 -10.67 11.66 -7.69
C ALA A 146 -9.72 11.70 -8.89
N LYS A 147 -9.18 12.87 -9.23
CA LYS A 147 -8.25 13.04 -10.35
C LYS A 147 -6.90 12.35 -10.08
N GLU A 148 -6.35 12.52 -8.89
CA GLU A 148 -5.10 11.88 -8.47
C GLU A 148 -5.27 10.36 -8.33
N ARG A 149 -6.43 9.90 -7.82
CA ARG A 149 -6.81 8.48 -7.79
C ARG A 149 -6.77 7.89 -9.19
N ASP A 150 -7.48 8.52 -10.14
CA ASP A 150 -7.62 8.01 -11.50
C ASP A 150 -6.26 8.01 -12.22
N ALA A 151 -5.45 9.06 -12.05
CA ALA A 151 -4.09 9.13 -12.57
C ALA A 151 -3.17 8.02 -11.99
N ALA A 152 -3.20 7.79 -10.68
CA ALA A 152 -2.40 6.74 -10.06
C ALA A 152 -2.80 5.33 -10.54
N ILE A 153 -4.10 5.08 -10.75
CA ILE A 153 -4.61 3.82 -11.31
C ILE A 153 -4.19 3.69 -12.77
N ALA A 154 -4.27 4.76 -13.57
CA ALA A 154 -3.82 4.74 -14.96
C ALA A 154 -2.33 4.36 -15.06
N VAL A 155 -1.47 5.02 -14.27
CA VAL A 155 -0.04 4.69 -14.19
C VAL A 155 0.19 3.23 -13.76
N ALA A 156 -0.58 2.73 -12.79
CA ALA A 156 -0.46 1.34 -12.36
C ALA A 156 -0.78 0.35 -13.49
N ASN A 157 -1.84 0.63 -14.26
CA ASN A 157 -2.23 -0.18 -15.43
C ASN A 157 -1.17 -0.10 -16.54
N GLU A 158 -0.72 1.10 -16.90
CA GLU A 158 0.28 1.34 -17.96
C GLU A 158 1.62 0.66 -17.65
N THR A 159 2.04 0.71 -16.39
CA THR A 159 3.28 0.08 -15.93
C THR A 159 3.09 -1.40 -15.57
N GLY A 160 1.87 -1.94 -15.60
CA GLY A 160 1.57 -3.34 -15.27
C GLY A 160 1.87 -3.72 -13.82
N VAL A 161 1.75 -2.79 -12.87
CA VAL A 161 1.84 -3.10 -11.43
C VAL A 161 0.45 -3.24 -10.82
N GLN A 162 0.37 -3.94 -9.69
CA GLN A 162 -0.87 -4.03 -8.94
C GLN A 162 -1.18 -2.69 -8.25
N TYR A 163 -2.48 -2.40 -8.08
CA TYR A 163 -2.94 -1.29 -7.26
C TYR A 163 -4.03 -1.70 -6.27
N LEU A 164 -4.13 -0.93 -5.18
CA LEU A 164 -5.23 -0.93 -4.22
C LEU A 164 -5.94 0.42 -4.30
N ASP A 165 -7.19 0.45 -4.76
CA ASP A 165 -8.02 1.66 -4.79
C ASP A 165 -8.62 1.96 -3.42
N LEU A 166 -7.74 2.35 -2.49
CA LEU A 166 -8.10 2.72 -1.13
C LEU A 166 -8.98 3.97 -1.11
N ASN A 167 -8.88 4.86 -2.11
CA ASN A 167 -9.69 6.07 -2.17
C ASN A 167 -11.17 5.70 -2.30
N THR A 168 -11.51 4.87 -3.30
CA THR A 168 -12.89 4.41 -3.49
C THR A 168 -13.39 3.57 -2.30
N ALA A 169 -12.55 2.65 -1.81
CA ALA A 169 -12.92 1.80 -0.67
C ALA A 169 -13.22 2.62 0.60
N SER A 170 -12.36 3.60 0.90
CA SER A 170 -12.54 4.48 2.05
C SER A 170 -13.68 5.48 1.87
N THR A 171 -13.89 6.04 0.67
CA THR A 171 -15.06 6.87 0.37
C THR A 171 -16.37 6.10 0.61
N LYS A 172 -16.46 4.85 0.14
CA LYS A 172 -17.62 4.00 0.39
C LYS A 172 -17.86 3.78 1.88
N TYR A 173 -16.83 3.42 2.63
CA TYR A 173 -16.93 3.19 4.07
C TYR A 173 -17.33 4.47 4.83
N VAL A 174 -16.66 5.59 4.54
CA VAL A 174 -16.92 6.88 5.17
C VAL A 174 -18.35 7.35 4.90
N ASN A 175 -18.84 7.23 3.66
CA ASN A 175 -20.25 7.51 3.34
C ASN A 175 -21.22 6.64 4.14
N ALA A 176 -20.93 5.33 4.30
CA ALA A 176 -21.81 4.40 5.00
C ALA A 176 -21.93 4.71 6.50
N ILE A 177 -20.82 5.06 7.17
CA ILE A 177 -20.82 5.37 8.61
C ILE A 177 -21.34 6.79 8.91
N GLY A 178 -21.38 7.68 7.92
CA GLY A 178 -21.79 9.07 8.03
C GLY A 178 -20.74 9.98 8.68
N GLN A 179 -20.94 11.30 8.54
CA GLN A 179 -19.98 12.33 8.97
C GLN A 179 -19.65 12.27 10.46
N GLU A 180 -20.64 12.07 11.32
CA GLU A 180 -20.44 12.04 12.78
C GLU A 180 -19.45 10.94 13.18
N ASN A 181 -19.61 9.73 12.63
CA ASN A 181 -18.70 8.62 12.90
C ASN A 181 -17.36 8.79 12.18
N ALA A 182 -17.35 9.37 10.98
CA ALA A 182 -16.11 9.67 10.28
C ALA A 182 -15.23 10.68 11.04
N ASP A 183 -15.84 11.70 11.65
CA ASP A 183 -15.11 12.71 12.42
C ASP A 183 -14.47 12.11 13.69
N LYS A 184 -14.97 10.97 14.21
CA LYS A 184 -14.33 10.20 15.30
C LYS A 184 -12.99 9.57 14.90
N TYR A 185 -12.58 9.65 13.63
CA TYR A 185 -11.25 9.22 13.17
C TYR A 185 -10.25 10.37 12.99
N ASN A 186 -10.64 11.62 13.25
CA ASN A 186 -9.74 12.76 13.09
C ASN A 186 -8.71 12.79 14.22
N GLU A 187 -7.42 13.00 13.89
CA GLU A 187 -6.34 13.17 14.88
C GLU A 187 -6.60 14.37 15.78
N ILE A 188 -7.07 15.48 15.20
CA ILE A 188 -7.47 16.71 15.88
C ILE A 188 -8.86 17.09 15.36
N GLU A 189 -9.70 17.67 16.22
CA GLU A 189 -11.02 18.17 15.80
C GLU A 189 -10.91 19.10 14.59
N GLY A 190 -11.74 18.86 13.57
CA GLY A 190 -11.70 19.58 12.29
C GLY A 190 -10.65 19.08 11.28
N ASP A 191 -9.65 18.30 11.70
CA ASP A 191 -8.68 17.70 10.78
C ASP A 191 -9.23 16.42 10.12
N ARG A 192 -9.85 16.62 8.97
CA ARG A 192 -10.46 15.54 8.17
C ARG A 192 -9.50 14.81 7.24
N THR A 193 -8.19 14.98 7.45
CA THR A 193 -7.14 14.30 6.67
C THR A 193 -6.41 13.28 7.55
N HIS A 194 -5.80 13.73 8.65
CA HIS A 194 -4.96 12.88 9.49
C HIS A 194 -5.81 11.98 10.40
N LEU A 195 -5.36 10.75 10.56
CA LEU A 195 -6.08 9.72 11.31
C LEU A 195 -5.63 9.75 12.78
N ASN A 196 -6.57 9.58 13.72
CA ASN A 196 -6.26 9.23 15.11
C ASN A 196 -5.91 7.73 15.25
N PHE A 197 -5.64 7.28 16.49
CA PHE A 197 -5.33 5.87 16.74
C PHE A 197 -6.36 4.89 16.15
N SER A 198 -7.66 5.15 16.35
CA SER A 198 -8.74 4.33 15.81
C SER A 198 -8.71 4.31 14.27
N GLY A 199 -8.62 5.48 13.65
CA GLY A 199 -8.53 5.63 12.20
C GLY A 199 -7.33 4.88 11.62
N LYS A 200 -6.15 4.96 12.26
CA LYS A 200 -4.93 4.25 11.81
C LYS A 200 -5.17 2.74 11.72
N ILE A 201 -5.84 2.15 12.71
CA ILE A 201 -6.15 0.72 12.73
C ILE A 201 -7.21 0.35 11.69
N VAL A 202 -8.31 1.12 11.60
CA VAL A 202 -9.42 0.85 10.67
C VAL A 202 -8.96 0.92 9.21
N PHE A 203 -8.30 2.01 8.83
CA PHE A 203 -7.79 2.19 7.46
C PHE A 203 -6.61 1.24 7.18
N GLY A 204 -5.79 0.93 8.20
CA GLY A 204 -4.74 -0.09 8.07
C GLY A 204 -5.29 -1.49 7.82
N ARG A 205 -6.41 -1.86 8.48
CA ARG A 205 -7.11 -3.11 8.20
C ARG A 205 -7.66 -3.14 6.79
N MET A 206 -8.27 -2.06 6.32
CA MET A 206 -8.76 -1.93 4.94
C MET A 206 -7.64 -2.21 3.93
N VAL A 207 -6.48 -1.56 4.09
CA VAL A 207 -5.30 -1.80 3.22
C VAL A 207 -4.85 -3.26 3.32
N ALA A 208 -4.74 -3.81 4.53
CA ALA A 208 -4.30 -5.18 4.74
C ALA A 208 -5.26 -6.21 4.11
N ASP A 209 -6.58 -5.97 4.14
CA ASP A 209 -7.58 -6.83 3.49
C ASP A 209 -7.49 -6.73 1.97
N MET A 210 -7.43 -5.52 1.42
CA MET A 210 -7.25 -5.30 -0.02
C MET A 210 -5.96 -5.94 -0.54
N LEU A 211 -4.87 -5.85 0.23
CA LEU A 211 -3.59 -6.46 -0.09
C LEU A 211 -3.69 -7.98 -0.11
N VAL A 212 -4.31 -8.61 0.90
CA VAL A 212 -4.55 -10.06 0.89
C VAL A 212 -5.48 -10.48 -0.24
N GLN A 213 -6.47 -9.66 -0.60
CA GLN A 213 -7.37 -9.92 -1.71
C GLN A 213 -6.62 -9.99 -3.05
N LYS A 214 -5.69 -9.05 -3.29
CA LYS A 214 -4.85 -8.99 -4.51
C LYS A 214 -3.67 -9.95 -4.50
N ARG A 215 -3.11 -10.25 -3.32
CA ARG A 215 -1.92 -11.09 -3.10
C ARG A 215 -2.21 -12.12 -2.01
N ARG A 216 -2.92 -13.19 -2.41
CA ARG A 216 -3.36 -14.26 -1.50
C ARG A 216 -2.21 -14.97 -0.79
N ASP A 217 -1.02 -14.97 -1.40
CA ASP A 217 0.21 -15.48 -0.82
C ASP A 217 0.66 -14.71 0.45
N LEU A 218 0.20 -13.46 0.62
CA LEU A 218 0.47 -12.64 1.81
C LEU A 218 -0.43 -12.96 3.01
N ALA A 219 -1.52 -13.72 2.82
CA ALA A 219 -2.49 -14.02 3.89
C ALA A 219 -1.83 -14.65 5.13
N ARG A 220 -0.82 -15.51 4.94
CA ARG A 220 -0.08 -16.13 6.05
C ARG A 220 0.82 -15.16 6.82
N TYR A 221 1.17 -14.02 6.24
CA TYR A 221 2.03 -13.00 6.83
C TYR A 221 1.25 -11.80 7.39
N ILE A 222 -0.06 -11.73 7.21
CA ILE A 222 -0.89 -10.63 7.74
C ILE A 222 -1.80 -11.18 8.85
N LYS A 223 -1.79 -10.55 10.03
CA LYS A 223 -2.67 -10.91 11.14
C LYS A 223 -4.12 -10.67 10.71
N SER A 224 -4.97 -11.67 10.90
CA SER A 224 -6.40 -11.54 10.62
C SER A 224 -7.11 -10.76 11.74
N ASN A 225 -8.04 -9.89 11.39
CA ASN A 225 -9.08 -9.40 12.31
C ASN A 225 -10.44 -9.49 11.61
N LYS A 226 -11.06 -10.67 11.66
CA LYS A 226 -12.33 -10.93 10.94
C LYS A 226 -13.47 -10.03 11.41
N LYS A 227 -13.47 -9.65 12.69
CA LYS A 227 -14.53 -8.81 13.27
C LYS A 227 -14.43 -7.38 12.75
N LEU A 228 -13.24 -6.78 12.79
CA LEU A 228 -13.00 -5.46 12.21
C LEU A 228 -13.22 -5.47 10.69
N THR A 229 -12.73 -6.49 9.97
CA THR A 229 -12.99 -6.65 8.53
C THR A 229 -14.50 -6.65 8.24
N LYS A 230 -15.28 -7.42 8.99
CA LYS A 230 -16.74 -7.49 8.81
C LYS A 230 -17.43 -6.15 9.06
N LEU A 231 -17.05 -5.41 10.09
CA LEU A 231 -17.62 -4.07 10.35
C LEU A 231 -17.36 -3.11 9.18
N ILE A 232 -16.13 -3.11 8.63
CA ILE A 232 -15.76 -2.28 7.48
C ILE A 232 -16.58 -2.68 6.25
N GLU A 233 -16.71 -3.99 5.98
CA GLU A 233 -17.48 -4.52 4.85
C GLU A 233 -18.98 -4.19 4.95
N ASP A 234 -19.54 -4.27 6.15
CA ASP A 234 -20.94 -3.96 6.44
C ASP A 234 -21.21 -2.44 6.50
N GLY A 235 -20.18 -1.59 6.36
CA GLY A 235 -20.32 -0.14 6.47
C GLY A 235 -20.68 0.36 7.88
N SER A 236 -20.31 -0.41 8.90
CA SER A 236 -20.58 -0.11 10.31
C SER A 236 -19.38 0.57 10.95
N TYR A 237 -19.62 1.54 11.83
CA TYR A 237 -18.56 2.22 12.57
C TYR A 237 -17.74 1.22 13.40
N ALA A 238 -16.42 1.33 13.29
CA ALA A 238 -15.46 0.53 14.03
C ALA A 238 -14.53 1.40 14.87
N THR A 239 -14.18 0.92 16.05
CA THR A 239 -13.25 1.55 16.99
C THR A 239 -11.79 1.14 16.75
N GLY A 240 -11.56 0.08 15.98
CA GLY A 240 -10.23 -0.50 15.75
C GLY A 240 -9.73 -1.38 16.90
N GLN A 241 -10.54 -1.58 17.95
CA GLN A 241 -10.22 -2.41 19.12
C GLN A 241 -11.01 -3.72 19.16
N GLU A 242 -11.66 -4.09 18.06
CA GLU A 242 -12.54 -5.26 17.96
C GLU A 242 -11.84 -6.61 18.08
#